data_AF-A0A815DDH9-F1
#
_entry.id   AF-A0A815DDH9-F1
#
_cell.length_a   1.000
_cell.length_b   1.000
_cell.length_c   1.000
_cell.angle_alpha   90.00
_cell.angle_beta   90.00
_cell.angle_gamma   90.00
#
_symmetry.space_group_name_H-M   'P 1'
#
loop_
_entity.id
_entity.type
_entity.pdbx_description
1 polymer ?
#
loop_
_entity_poly.entity_id
_entity_poly.type
_entity_poly.pdbx_seq_one_letter_code
_entity_poly.pdbx_strand_id
1 'polypeptide(L)'
;MVGYRVQNTESFNPTYICSYCLLLLRDPVQLIDCAHRMCQSCANEQEGDMITCSECHEKTNRNKLLIDRGFKNDMMILSIVCSLCNWTGMLNIYQNHLDQNHPNPICHACNQKFNSVNNLDRHIQYHCEKIIVDCPLKEFGCQETILRINLSQHYLSEQHQNILMYFVHHLKSIVSQVMCNQLQIPSQTTIDHRQITDNMTIPLQEIDDTVNVLSDGIETLDSDIQRVNTESIHHKNTLDSLIPQLSTLKISIEEENKVLDSIKINQEVLQQDVESMGQKLNDMKMSSYDGTFVWKINDVQEKMAAAQSDRQTSIYSPPFYSSSTGYKMCLRLYLNGDGNARRTHVSLFFVLMRGEYDAILKFPFAYKVIYCLYDQSNQQNHIIDSFKPDIKSNSFQRPRSDMNIASGIPKFVPLTKLQNDKNTYIRDNTMYIKVIIDFDNIPKTMLPYVLSLNPGLTYSIQQTMIQQENVRQERLLASSTTNIQTDQLTTGNLQDIDTLSNISSGNNIN
;
A
#
# COMPACT_ATOMS: atom_id res chain seq x y z
N MET A 1 7.88 -1.50 9.68
CA MET A 1 9.22 -1.31 9.08
C MET A 1 10.05 -0.58 10.09
N VAL A 2 11.29 -0.98 10.29
CA VAL A 2 12.25 -0.21 11.09
C VAL A 2 12.50 1.18 10.50
N GLY A 3 13.34 1.98 11.18
CA GLY A 3 13.72 3.32 10.75
C GLY A 3 14.20 3.40 9.29
N TYR A 4 14.22 4.61 8.74
CA TYR A 4 14.70 4.87 7.38
C TYR A 4 16.21 4.58 7.27
N ARG A 5 16.59 3.73 6.31
CA ARG A 5 17.99 3.56 5.92
C ARG A 5 18.39 4.61 4.89
N VAL A 6 19.25 5.53 5.31
CA VAL A 6 19.81 6.62 4.49
C VAL A 6 21.32 6.67 4.69
N GLN A 7 22.08 7.10 3.67
CA GLN A 7 23.55 7.07 3.76
C GLN A 7 24.08 8.06 4.80
N ASN A 8 23.43 9.21 4.95
CA ASN A 8 23.88 10.29 5.82
C ASN A 8 23.31 10.21 7.25
N THR A 9 23.03 9.00 7.75
CA THR A 9 22.43 8.81 9.08
C THR A 9 23.26 9.47 10.19
N GLU A 10 24.59 9.38 10.10
CA GLU A 10 25.53 9.95 11.07
C GLU A 10 25.56 11.49 11.08
N SER A 11 25.03 12.15 10.05
CA SER A 11 24.98 13.62 9.98
C SER A 11 23.78 14.24 10.69
N PHE A 12 22.81 13.43 11.11
CA PHE A 12 21.60 13.93 11.78
C PHE A 12 21.81 14.09 13.29
N ASN A 13 21.04 15.01 13.88
CA ASN A 13 20.97 15.13 15.33
C ASN A 13 20.52 13.78 15.94
N PRO A 14 21.18 13.28 17.00
CA PRO A 14 20.78 12.04 17.69
C PRO A 14 19.29 11.98 18.05
N THR A 15 18.61 13.11 18.26
CA THR A 15 17.16 13.13 18.52
C THR A 15 16.30 12.55 17.39
N TYR A 16 16.82 12.52 16.16
CA TYR A 16 16.14 11.95 14.99
C TYR A 16 16.43 10.46 14.81
N ILE A 17 17.30 9.88 15.64
CA ILE A 17 17.71 8.50 15.57
C ILE A 17 16.86 7.67 16.53
N CYS A 18 16.47 6.48 16.08
CA CYS A 18 15.69 5.55 16.87
C CYS A 18 16.53 4.96 17.99
N SER A 19 16.07 5.09 19.23
CA SER A 19 16.77 4.56 20.41
C SER A 19 16.87 3.03 20.45
N TYR A 20 16.26 2.31 19.50
CA TYR A 20 16.29 0.84 19.42
C TYR A 20 17.01 0.34 18.18
N CYS A 21 16.61 0.79 16.98
CA CYS A 21 17.22 0.31 15.73
C CYS A 21 18.37 1.18 15.21
N LEU A 22 18.68 2.30 15.87
CA LEU A 22 19.76 3.23 15.52
C LEU A 22 19.70 3.79 14.08
N LEU A 23 18.52 3.74 13.47
CA LEU A 23 18.23 4.32 12.15
C LEU A 23 17.42 5.60 12.31
N LEU A 24 17.37 6.43 11.27
CA LEU A 24 16.51 7.61 11.23
C LEU A 24 15.06 7.22 11.52
N LEU A 25 14.40 7.89 12.48
CA LEU A 25 13.09 7.50 12.99
C LEU A 25 12.04 7.41 11.87
N ARG A 26 11.29 6.29 11.89
CA ARG A 26 10.09 6.08 11.10
C ARG A 26 8.90 5.92 12.05
N ASP A 27 7.87 6.74 11.83
CA ASP A 27 6.68 6.79 12.70
C ASP A 27 7.08 6.90 14.18
N PRO A 28 7.66 8.04 14.59
CA PRO A 28 8.26 8.20 15.92
C PRO A 28 7.20 8.10 17.02
N VAL A 29 7.49 7.26 18.01
CA VAL A 29 6.79 7.18 19.29
C VAL A 29 7.72 7.63 20.39
N GLN A 30 7.22 8.49 21.28
CA GLN A 30 7.96 9.00 22.43
C GLN A 30 7.61 8.20 23.67
N LEU A 31 8.64 7.78 24.41
CA LEU A 31 8.53 7.17 25.73
C LEU A 31 8.28 8.28 26.75
N ILE A 32 7.13 8.27 27.43
CA ILE A 32 6.76 9.36 28.35
C ILE A 32 7.70 9.45 29.55
N ASP A 33 8.23 8.32 30.04
CA ASP A 33 9.01 8.32 31.28
C ASP A 33 10.47 8.77 31.10
N CYS A 34 11.00 8.80 29.87
CA CYS A 34 12.38 9.25 29.58
C CYS A 34 12.52 10.20 28.38
N ALA A 35 11.42 10.56 27.73
CA ALA A 35 11.33 11.44 26.56
C ALA A 35 12.10 11.00 25.29
N HIS A 36 12.83 9.88 25.32
CA HIS A 36 13.49 9.29 24.15
C HIS A 36 12.45 8.78 23.13
N ARG A 37 12.86 8.74 21.86
CA ARG A 37 11.99 8.33 20.75
C ARG A 37 12.50 7.06 20.09
N MET A 38 11.56 6.22 19.68
CA MET A 38 11.82 5.03 18.88
C MET A 38 10.82 4.91 17.72
N CYS A 39 11.11 4.06 16.76
CA CYS A 39 10.16 3.77 15.69
C CYS A 39 8.98 2.98 16.28
N GLN A 40 7.76 3.25 15.80
CA GLN A 40 6.57 2.51 16.24
C GLN A 40 6.73 0.99 16.06
N SER A 41 7.39 0.55 14.98
CA SER A 41 7.65 -0.89 14.79
C SER A 41 8.61 -1.47 15.83
N CYS A 42 9.60 -0.69 16.27
CA CYS A 42 10.57 -1.12 17.27
C CYS A 42 9.92 -1.25 18.65
N ALA A 43 9.04 -0.31 19.02
CA ALA A 43 8.20 -0.47 20.20
C ALA A 43 7.31 -1.72 20.09
N ASN A 44 6.85 -2.05 18.88
CA ASN A 44 6.02 -3.23 18.68
C ASN A 44 6.76 -4.56 18.80
N GLU A 45 8.06 -4.59 18.48
CA GLU A 45 8.92 -5.77 18.54
C GLU A 45 9.28 -6.19 19.98
N GLN A 46 9.15 -5.29 20.97
CA GLN A 46 9.37 -5.66 22.37
C GLN A 46 8.17 -6.43 22.93
N GLU A 47 8.45 -7.53 23.60
CA GLU A 47 7.45 -8.40 24.24
C GLU A 47 7.04 -7.85 25.61
N GLY A 48 5.73 -7.95 25.92
CA GLY A 48 5.15 -7.51 27.19
C GLY A 48 4.59 -6.08 27.20
N ASP A 49 4.04 -5.71 28.36
CA ASP A 49 3.34 -4.42 28.58
C ASP A 49 4.29 -3.25 28.90
N MET A 50 5.58 -3.53 29.07
CA MET A 50 6.60 -2.54 29.40
C MET A 50 7.65 -2.48 28.28
N ILE A 51 7.79 -1.29 27.70
CA ILE A 51 8.79 -0.98 26.69
C ILE A 51 10.04 -0.46 27.39
N THR A 52 11.17 -1.13 27.18
CA THR A 52 12.46 -0.73 27.73
C THR A 52 13.20 0.15 26.72
N CYS A 53 13.60 1.34 27.16
CA CYS A 53 14.47 2.23 26.38
C CYS A 53 15.89 1.66 26.31
N SER A 54 16.47 1.46 25.12
CA SER A 54 17.86 0.97 25.03
C SER A 54 18.90 2.04 25.36
N GLU A 55 18.54 3.33 25.36
CA GLU A 55 19.48 4.42 25.67
C GLU A 55 19.62 4.65 27.18
N CYS A 56 18.53 4.63 27.93
CA CYS A 56 18.53 4.93 29.37
C CYS A 56 18.03 3.80 30.26
N HIS A 57 17.64 2.66 29.66
CA HIS A 57 17.12 1.46 30.35
C HIS A 57 15.84 1.66 31.17
N GLU A 58 15.21 2.84 31.06
CA GLU A 58 13.93 3.14 31.70
C GLU A 58 12.79 2.37 31.04
N LYS A 59 11.81 1.94 31.85
CA LYS A 59 10.67 1.14 31.38
C LYS A 59 9.41 1.99 31.32
N THR A 60 8.84 2.11 30.13
CA THR A 60 7.58 2.83 29.89
C THR A 60 6.45 1.86 29.58
N ASN A 61 5.30 2.06 30.22
CA ASN A 61 4.12 1.25 29.92
C ASN A 61 3.67 1.48 28.47
N ARG A 62 3.36 0.40 27.75
CA ARG A 62 2.96 0.42 26.34
C ARG A 62 1.73 1.28 26.06
N ASN A 63 0.81 1.40 27.01
CA ASN A 63 -0.39 2.25 26.90
C ASN A 63 -0.08 3.74 27.08
N LYS A 64 1.15 4.09 27.49
CA LYS A 64 1.66 5.44 27.68
C LYS A 64 2.63 5.87 26.58
N LEU A 65 2.60 5.24 25.40
CA LEU A 65 3.39 5.69 24.25
C LEU A 65 2.71 6.88 23.58
N LEU A 66 3.45 7.97 23.38
CA LEU A 66 2.94 9.15 22.68
C LEU A 66 3.31 9.07 21.19
N ILE A 67 2.31 9.04 20.31
CA ILE A 67 2.54 9.14 18.86
C ILE A 67 2.84 10.61 18.52
N ASP A 68 4.10 10.91 18.23
CA ASP A 68 4.58 12.28 18.05
C ASP A 68 4.44 12.74 16.60
N ARG A 69 3.20 13.10 16.24
CA ARG A 69 2.86 13.58 14.88
C ARG A 69 3.55 14.90 14.53
N GLY A 70 3.75 15.77 15.52
CA GLY A 70 4.44 17.05 15.34
C GLY A 70 5.89 16.81 14.93
N PHE A 71 6.61 16.02 15.73
CA PHE A 71 7.99 15.65 15.42
C PHE A 71 8.11 14.88 14.12
N LYS A 72 7.17 13.97 13.81
CA LYS A 72 7.11 13.29 12.51
C LYS A 72 7.08 14.31 11.36
N ASN A 73 6.23 15.33 11.43
CA ASN A 73 6.13 16.35 10.38
C ASN A 73 7.42 17.17 10.26
N ASP A 74 8.06 17.51 11.38
CA ASP A 74 9.34 18.23 11.37
C ASP A 74 10.47 17.39 10.74
N MET A 75 10.43 16.07 10.90
CA MET A 75 11.37 15.17 10.22
C MET A 75 11.19 15.10 8.71
N MET A 76 9.99 15.35 8.21
CA MET A 76 9.66 15.16 6.79
C MET A 76 10.42 16.11 5.84
N ILE A 77 10.96 17.20 6.36
CA ILE A 77 11.76 18.18 5.61
C ILE A 77 13.26 17.90 5.64
N LEU A 78 13.71 16.87 6.37
CA LEU A 78 15.13 16.52 6.44
C LEU A 78 15.66 16.11 5.06
N SER A 79 16.80 16.68 4.67
CA SER A 79 17.52 16.31 3.45
C SER A 79 18.30 15.02 3.69
N ILE A 80 17.95 13.98 2.95
CA ILE A 80 18.53 12.64 3.07
C ILE A 80 19.20 12.22 1.76
N VAL A 81 20.14 11.29 1.85
CA VAL A 81 20.78 10.63 0.71
C VAL A 81 20.32 9.17 0.64
N CYS A 82 19.85 8.74 -0.53
CA CYS A 82 19.35 7.39 -0.75
C CYS A 82 20.42 6.34 -0.45
N SER A 83 20.06 5.25 0.22
CA SER A 83 20.99 4.15 0.51
C SER A 83 21.38 3.31 -0.72
N LEU A 84 20.60 3.40 -1.80
CA LEU A 84 20.76 2.58 -3.01
C LEU A 84 21.29 3.35 -4.23
N CYS A 85 21.32 4.68 -4.19
CA CYS A 85 21.86 5.52 -5.26
C CYS A 85 22.29 6.89 -4.73
N ASN A 86 22.82 7.75 -5.60
CA ASN A 86 23.32 9.08 -5.22
C ASN A 86 22.20 10.16 -5.14
N TRP A 87 20.93 9.75 -5.10
CA TRP A 87 19.81 10.69 -5.02
C TRP A 87 19.80 11.38 -3.65
N THR A 88 19.58 12.70 -3.66
CA THR A 88 19.43 13.53 -2.46
C THR A 88 18.10 14.28 -2.53
N GLY A 89 17.33 14.30 -1.44
CA GLY A 89 16.07 15.00 -1.38
C GLY A 89 15.43 14.97 0.00
N MET A 90 14.24 15.58 0.12
CA MET A 90 13.50 15.61 1.40
C MET A 90 12.92 14.23 1.74
N LEU A 91 12.85 13.92 3.04
CA LEU A 91 12.33 12.65 3.54
C LEU A 91 10.87 12.39 3.11
N ASN A 92 10.03 13.42 2.98
CA ASN A 92 8.63 13.29 2.56
C ASN A 92 8.43 12.64 1.18
N ILE A 93 9.35 12.85 0.24
CA ILE A 93 9.32 12.29 -1.11
C ILE A 93 10.16 11.02 -1.24
N TYR A 94 10.85 10.61 -0.17
CA TYR A 94 11.77 9.48 -0.22
C TYR A 94 11.08 8.19 -0.61
N GLN A 95 9.91 7.88 -0.03
CA GLN A 95 9.19 6.65 -0.36
C GLN A 95 8.81 6.60 -1.85
N ASN A 96 8.36 7.72 -2.41
CA ASN A 96 8.04 7.83 -3.83
C ASN A 96 9.30 7.64 -4.71
N HIS A 97 10.44 8.20 -4.29
CA HIS A 97 11.71 7.96 -4.96
C HIS A 97 12.08 6.46 -4.96
N LEU A 98 11.96 5.77 -3.83
CA LEU A 98 12.23 4.33 -3.71
C LEU A 98 11.31 3.52 -4.64
N ASP A 99 10.01 3.82 -4.64
CA ASP A 99 9.03 3.06 -5.42
C ASP A 99 9.23 3.25 -6.94
N GLN A 100 9.61 4.44 -7.39
CA GLN A 100 9.81 4.74 -8.82
C GLN A 100 11.19 4.33 -9.35
N ASN A 101 12.26 4.56 -8.58
CA ASN A 101 13.64 4.41 -9.05
C ASN A 101 14.28 3.10 -8.59
N HIS A 102 13.70 2.44 -7.58
CA HIS A 102 14.15 1.15 -7.07
C HIS A 102 12.99 0.14 -7.00
N PRO A 103 12.27 -0.15 -8.10
CA PRO A 103 11.15 -1.09 -8.10
C PRO A 103 11.60 -2.55 -7.91
N ASN A 104 12.86 -2.88 -8.24
CA ASN A 104 13.41 -4.22 -8.11
C ASN A 104 14.78 -4.22 -7.43
N PRO A 105 14.88 -3.84 -6.14
CA PRO A 105 16.16 -3.69 -5.48
C PRO A 105 16.80 -5.06 -5.20
N ILE A 106 18.13 -5.09 -5.25
CA ILE A 106 18.93 -6.32 -5.12
C ILE A 106 19.66 -6.29 -3.77
N CYS A 107 19.66 -7.41 -3.06
CA CYS A 107 20.45 -7.55 -1.85
C CYS A 107 21.95 -7.59 -2.18
N HIS A 108 22.72 -6.65 -1.63
CA HIS A 108 24.17 -6.57 -1.84
C HIS A 108 24.95 -7.79 -1.30
N ALA A 109 24.39 -8.51 -0.32
CA ALA A 109 25.06 -9.66 0.30
C ALA A 109 24.73 -10.99 -0.39
N CYS A 110 23.47 -11.22 -0.78
CA CYS A 110 23.03 -12.50 -1.35
C CYS A 110 22.64 -12.44 -2.84
N ASN A 111 22.61 -11.25 -3.44
CA ASN A 111 22.22 -10.97 -4.82
C ASN A 111 20.77 -11.37 -5.19
N GLN A 112 19.89 -11.60 -4.22
CA GLN A 112 18.46 -11.84 -4.47
C GLN A 112 17.74 -10.54 -4.83
N LYS A 113 16.80 -10.62 -5.78
CA LYS A 113 15.94 -9.51 -6.20
C LYS A 113 14.67 -9.48 -5.36
N PHE A 114 14.26 -8.29 -4.96
CA PHE A 114 13.02 -8.04 -4.23
C PHE A 114 12.09 -7.15 -5.06
N ASN A 115 10.81 -7.12 -4.73
CA ASN A 115 9.78 -6.30 -5.40
C ASN A 115 9.54 -4.94 -4.72
N SER A 116 10.24 -4.66 -3.61
CA SER A 116 10.24 -3.35 -2.94
C SER A 116 11.45 -3.24 -2.03
N VAL A 117 11.88 -2.01 -1.75
CA VAL A 117 12.97 -1.72 -0.81
C VAL A 117 12.62 -2.18 0.61
N ASN A 118 11.34 -2.10 0.97
CA ASN A 118 10.85 -2.57 2.27
C ASN A 118 11.04 -4.08 2.46
N ASN A 119 10.79 -4.87 1.41
CA ASN A 119 11.01 -6.31 1.45
C ASN A 119 12.50 -6.67 1.45
N LEU A 120 13.33 -5.88 0.76
CA LEU A 120 14.78 -6.01 0.85
C LEU A 120 15.28 -5.70 2.27
N ASP A 121 14.80 -4.64 2.91
CA ASP A 121 15.19 -4.26 4.27
C ASP A 121 14.84 -5.34 5.28
N ARG A 122 13.63 -5.91 5.21
CA ARG A 122 13.22 -7.03 6.07
C ARG A 122 14.09 -8.27 5.82
N HIS A 123 14.43 -8.54 4.56
CA HIS A 123 15.36 -9.63 4.23
C HIS A 123 16.74 -9.39 4.86
N ILE A 124 17.35 -8.23 4.65
CA ILE A 124 18.66 -7.87 5.23
C ILE A 124 18.63 -7.99 6.76
N GLN A 125 17.54 -7.53 7.38
CA GLN A 125 17.44 -7.47 8.83
C GLN A 125 17.21 -8.83 9.51
N TYR A 126 16.41 -9.72 8.91
CA TYR A 126 15.97 -10.94 9.60
C TYR A 126 16.31 -12.25 8.87
N HIS A 127 16.50 -12.22 7.55
CA HIS A 127 16.54 -13.45 6.74
C HIS A 127 17.81 -13.63 5.90
N CYS A 128 18.64 -12.60 5.73
CA CYS A 128 19.82 -12.70 4.88
C CYS A 128 20.92 -13.50 5.58
N GLU A 129 21.09 -14.76 5.20
CA GLU A 129 22.15 -15.64 5.74
C GLU A 129 23.57 -15.16 5.40
N LYS A 130 23.73 -14.48 4.25
CA LYS A 130 25.02 -14.03 3.72
C LYS A 130 25.42 -12.61 4.16
N ILE A 131 24.61 -11.95 4.99
CA ILE A 131 24.94 -10.62 5.51
C ILE A 131 25.90 -10.74 6.69
N ILE A 132 26.83 -9.80 6.80
CA ILE A 132 27.72 -9.66 7.97
C ILE A 132 26.95 -8.87 9.03
N VAL A 133 26.91 -9.40 10.26
CA VAL A 133 26.28 -8.78 11.42
C VAL A 133 27.26 -8.71 12.60
N ASP A 134 27.07 -7.72 13.46
CA ASP A 134 27.70 -7.69 14.78
C ASP A 134 27.14 -8.80 15.67
N CYS A 135 27.98 -9.38 16.53
CA CYS A 135 27.50 -10.30 17.56
C CYS A 135 26.54 -9.56 18.54
N PRO A 136 25.36 -10.12 18.88
CA PRO A 136 24.47 -9.55 19.90
C PRO A 136 25.09 -9.38 21.29
N LEU A 137 26.19 -10.10 21.59
CA LEU A 137 26.94 -9.96 22.84
C LEU A 137 28.08 -8.94 22.76
N LYS A 138 28.07 -8.05 21.75
CA LYS A 138 29.09 -7.02 21.57
C LYS A 138 29.23 -6.09 22.78
N GLU A 139 28.11 -5.72 23.39
CA GLU A 139 28.08 -4.91 24.62
C GLU A 139 28.68 -5.64 25.83
N PHE A 140 28.78 -6.97 25.78
CA PHE A 140 29.37 -7.82 26.82
C PHE A 140 30.79 -8.28 26.47
N GLY A 141 31.42 -7.68 25.45
CA GLY A 141 32.83 -7.86 25.15
C GLY A 141 33.16 -8.73 23.93
N CYS A 142 32.18 -9.11 23.10
CA CYS A 142 32.47 -9.79 21.82
C CYS A 142 32.74 -8.78 20.69
N GLN A 143 33.93 -8.80 20.09
CA GLN A 143 34.31 -7.83 19.04
C GLN A 143 34.20 -8.38 17.61
N GLU A 144 33.68 -9.59 17.43
CA GLU A 144 33.63 -10.24 16.12
C GLU A 144 32.42 -9.79 15.28
N THR A 145 32.69 -9.45 14.01
CA THR A 145 31.68 -9.28 12.96
C THR A 145 31.67 -10.53 12.09
N ILE A 146 30.52 -11.18 11.94
CA ILE A 146 30.43 -12.50 11.29
C ILE A 146 29.25 -12.61 10.34
N LEU A 147 29.32 -13.55 9.40
CA LEU A 147 28.18 -13.89 8.55
C LEU A 147 27.05 -14.47 9.41
N ARG A 148 25.81 -14.03 9.17
CA ARG A 148 24.63 -14.48 9.93
C ARG A 148 24.50 -16.01 9.97
N ILE A 149 24.79 -16.69 8.86
CA ILE A 149 24.77 -18.17 8.80
C ILE A 149 25.72 -18.84 9.79
N ASN A 150 26.82 -18.16 10.16
CA ASN A 150 27.83 -18.67 11.08
C ASN A 150 27.58 -18.23 12.54
N LEU A 151 26.53 -17.46 12.80
CA LEU A 151 26.23 -16.91 14.13
C LEU A 151 25.98 -18.02 15.17
N SER A 152 25.29 -19.09 14.78
CA SER A 152 25.06 -20.26 15.66
C SER A 152 26.37 -20.95 16.06
N GLN A 153 27.31 -21.10 15.12
CA GLN A 153 28.61 -21.70 15.39
C GLN A 153 29.51 -20.79 16.23
N HIS A 154 29.45 -19.47 16.00
CA HIS A 154 30.18 -18.49 16.79
C HIS A 154 29.71 -18.41 18.26
N TYR A 155 28.43 -18.67 18.55
CA TYR A 155 27.96 -18.81 19.94
C TYR A 155 28.58 -19.99 20.71
N LEU A 156 29.18 -20.95 20.00
CA LEU A 156 29.89 -22.08 20.61
C LEU A 156 31.37 -21.78 20.89
N SER A 157 31.85 -20.56 20.60
CA SER A 157 33.24 -20.16 20.89
C SER A 157 33.51 -20.10 22.40
N GLU A 158 34.76 -20.36 22.79
CA GLU A 158 35.22 -20.29 24.19
C GLU A 158 34.94 -18.91 24.82
N GLN A 159 35.09 -17.84 24.03
CA GLN A 159 34.77 -16.46 24.45
C GLN A 159 33.31 -16.32 24.89
N HIS A 160 32.37 -16.89 24.12
CA HIS A 160 30.94 -16.85 24.47
C HIS A 160 30.57 -17.81 25.60
N GLN A 161 31.21 -18.97 25.70
CA GLN A 161 31.02 -19.85 26.85
C GLN A 161 31.46 -19.18 28.15
N ASN A 162 32.55 -18.42 28.15
CA ASN A 162 32.99 -17.64 29.30
C ASN A 162 32.00 -16.53 29.68
N ILE A 163 31.45 -15.80 28.69
CA ILE A 163 30.42 -14.78 28.94
C ILE A 163 29.14 -15.41 29.52
N LEU A 164 28.68 -16.54 28.96
CA LEU A 164 27.51 -17.27 29.48
C LEU A 164 27.76 -17.81 30.89
N MET A 165 28.95 -18.35 31.15
CA MET A 165 29.33 -18.86 32.47
C MET A 165 29.37 -17.74 33.51
N TYR A 166 29.85 -16.55 33.14
CA TYR A 166 29.79 -15.36 33.98
C TYR A 166 28.34 -15.00 34.35
N PHE A 167 27.41 -15.00 33.39
CA PHE A 167 25.99 -14.74 33.67
C PHE A 167 25.35 -15.80 34.57
N VAL A 168 25.66 -17.09 34.35
CA VAL A 168 25.16 -18.18 35.20
C VAL A 168 25.69 -18.05 36.63
N HIS A 169 26.98 -17.73 36.82
CA HIS A 169 27.53 -17.48 38.14
C HIS A 169 26.94 -16.24 38.81
N HIS A 170 26.70 -15.17 38.06
CA HIS A 170 26.08 -13.96 38.56
C HIS A 170 24.62 -14.21 38.98
N LEU A 171 23.84 -14.94 38.18
CA LEU A 171 22.48 -15.37 38.53
C LEU A 171 22.48 -16.29 39.75
N LYS A 172 23.41 -17.24 39.83
CA LYS A 172 23.56 -18.13 40.99
C LYS A 172 23.92 -17.33 42.25
N SER A 173 24.76 -16.31 42.13
CA SER A 173 25.11 -15.39 43.23
C SER A 173 23.91 -14.58 43.68
N ILE A 174 23.10 -14.05 42.77
CA ILE A 174 21.84 -13.34 43.09
C ILE A 174 20.85 -14.29 43.80
N VAL A 175 20.66 -15.51 43.29
CA VAL A 175 19.77 -16.50 43.90
C VAL A 175 20.26 -16.91 45.30
N SER A 176 21.58 -17.10 45.48
CA SER A 176 22.16 -17.36 46.79
C SER A 176 22.05 -16.16 47.76
N GLN A 177 22.11 -14.92 47.27
CA GLN A 177 21.89 -13.71 48.07
C GLN A 177 20.42 -13.55 48.47
N VAL A 178 19.47 -13.94 47.63
CA VAL A 178 18.03 -13.91 47.94
C VAL A 178 17.64 -15.00 48.94
N MET A 179 18.31 -16.15 48.92
CA MET A 179 18.05 -17.28 49.84
C MET A 179 18.69 -17.12 51.23
N CYS A 180 19.72 -16.28 51.40
CA CYS A 180 20.41 -16.08 52.69
C CYS A 180 19.76 -15.03 53.62
N ASN A 181 18.63 -14.42 53.25
CA ASN A 181 17.94 -13.43 54.09
C ASN A 181 16.95 -14.03 55.11
N GLN A 182 16.87 -15.35 55.23
CA GLN A 182 16.12 -16.00 56.30
C GLN A 182 16.97 -17.08 56.96
N LEU A 183 17.16 -16.94 58.28
CA LEU A 183 17.81 -17.85 59.25
C LEU A 183 19.29 -17.54 59.55
N GLN A 184 19.47 -16.65 60.54
CA GLN A 184 20.67 -16.61 61.39
C GLN A 184 20.49 -17.59 62.56
N ILE A 185 21.55 -18.35 62.90
CA ILE A 185 22.24 -18.39 64.21
C ILE A 185 23.01 -19.75 64.35
N PRO A 186 24.23 -19.77 64.92
CA PRO A 186 25.23 -20.85 64.84
C PRO A 186 25.23 -21.77 66.09
N SER A 187 25.97 -22.89 66.14
CA SER A 187 27.27 -22.96 66.86
C SER A 187 27.92 -24.37 66.82
N GLN A 188 29.23 -24.39 66.56
CA GLN A 188 30.36 -25.06 67.28
C GLN A 188 30.33 -26.60 67.49
N THR A 189 31.17 -27.37 66.77
CA THR A 189 32.55 -27.84 67.09
C THR A 189 32.71 -28.64 68.39
N THR A 190 33.22 -29.89 68.34
CA THR A 190 34.64 -30.24 68.67
C THR A 190 34.94 -31.77 68.78
N ILE A 191 36.10 -32.18 68.20
CA ILE A 191 37.13 -33.15 68.71
C ILE A 191 36.73 -34.64 68.79
N ASP A 192 37.26 -35.60 67.99
CA ASP A 192 38.63 -36.16 67.76
C ASP A 192 39.22 -37.00 68.93
N HIS A 193 39.25 -38.35 68.81
CA HIS A 193 40.46 -39.19 68.83
C HIS A 193 40.22 -40.71 68.95
N ARG A 194 40.87 -41.46 68.03
CA ARG A 194 41.75 -42.67 68.17
C ARG A 194 41.72 -43.43 69.53
N GLN A 195 41.89 -44.75 69.65
CA GLN A 195 42.29 -45.89 68.80
C GLN A 195 42.14 -47.20 69.63
N ILE A 196 41.77 -48.31 68.96
CA ILE A 196 42.34 -49.68 69.00
C ILE A 196 42.43 -50.43 70.36
N THR A 197 41.78 -51.61 70.46
CA THR A 197 42.44 -52.95 70.50
C THR A 197 41.42 -54.10 70.40
N ASP A 198 41.55 -54.88 69.32
CA ASP A 198 41.46 -56.35 69.18
C ASP A 198 40.71 -57.19 70.25
N ASN A 199 39.67 -57.94 69.85
CA ASN A 199 39.79 -59.30 69.27
C ASN A 199 38.45 -60.05 69.27
N MET A 200 38.11 -60.64 68.11
CA MET A 200 37.20 -61.78 67.91
C MET A 200 35.91 -61.84 68.74
N THR A 201 34.90 -61.13 68.25
CA THR A 201 33.55 -61.66 68.08
C THR A 201 33.02 -60.91 66.86
N ILE A 202 32.40 -61.54 65.86
CA ILE A 202 31.59 -60.75 64.91
C ILE A 202 30.52 -60.12 65.80
N PRO A 203 30.58 -58.82 66.12
CA PRO A 203 29.75 -58.30 67.17
C PRO A 203 28.38 -58.08 66.53
N LEU A 204 27.34 -58.55 67.20
CA LEU A 204 25.96 -58.18 66.89
C LEU A 204 25.79 -56.65 66.64
N GLN A 205 26.71 -55.83 67.13
CA GLN A 205 26.89 -54.39 66.85
C GLN A 205 27.00 -54.03 65.36
N GLU A 206 27.78 -54.74 64.52
CA GLU A 206 27.92 -54.38 63.09
C GLU A 206 26.64 -54.69 62.29
N ILE A 207 25.91 -55.74 62.72
CA ILE A 207 24.58 -56.06 62.17
C ILE A 207 23.56 -55.01 62.65
N ASP A 208 23.64 -54.58 63.91
CA ASP A 208 22.78 -53.52 64.45
C ASP A 208 23.02 -52.18 63.72
N ASP A 209 24.27 -51.80 63.48
CA ASP A 209 24.65 -50.59 62.73
C ASP A 209 24.16 -50.64 61.29
N THR A 210 24.27 -51.79 60.61
CA THR A 210 23.73 -51.95 59.24
C THR A 210 22.20 -51.95 59.20
N VAL A 211 21.53 -52.52 60.21
CA VAL A 211 20.07 -52.47 60.36
C VAL A 211 19.60 -51.05 60.64
N ASN A 212 20.32 -50.28 61.47
CA ASN A 212 20.03 -48.88 61.76
C ASN A 212 20.20 -48.01 60.49
N VAL A 213 21.29 -48.18 59.74
CA VAL A 213 21.49 -47.49 58.45
C VAL A 213 20.41 -47.83 57.42
N LEU A 214 19.98 -49.09 57.36
CA LEU A 214 18.87 -49.51 56.50
C LEU A 214 17.53 -48.93 56.97
N SER A 215 17.29 -48.82 58.27
CA SER A 215 16.10 -48.20 58.85
C SER A 215 16.03 -46.71 58.50
N ASP A 216 17.13 -45.97 58.69
CA ASP A 216 17.24 -44.56 58.29
C ASP A 216 17.07 -44.38 56.77
N GLY A 217 17.61 -45.30 55.98
CA GLY A 217 17.41 -45.37 54.54
C GLY A 217 15.94 -45.58 54.13
N ILE A 218 15.21 -46.39 54.88
CA ILE A 218 13.77 -46.63 54.65
C ILE A 218 12.95 -45.40 55.04
N GLU A 219 13.27 -44.74 56.15
CA GLU A 219 12.58 -43.51 56.59
C GLU A 219 12.79 -42.34 55.62
N THR A 220 14.01 -42.20 55.09
CA THR A 220 14.32 -41.20 54.06
C THR A 220 13.60 -41.49 52.75
N LEU A 221 13.55 -42.75 52.32
CA LEU A 221 12.77 -43.16 51.14
C LEU A 221 11.26 -42.95 51.33
N ASP A 222 10.71 -43.21 52.52
CA ASP A 222 9.30 -42.94 52.81
C ASP A 222 9.00 -41.43 52.74
N SER A 223 9.91 -40.61 53.29
CA SER A 223 9.83 -39.15 53.21
C SER A 223 9.85 -38.65 51.76
N ASP A 224 10.73 -39.22 50.91
CA ASP A 224 10.78 -38.90 49.49
C ASP A 224 9.52 -39.37 48.73
N ILE A 225 8.97 -40.54 49.05
CA ILE A 225 7.71 -41.03 48.48
C ILE A 225 6.56 -40.08 48.82
N GLN A 226 6.46 -39.63 50.07
CA GLN A 226 5.43 -38.69 50.49
C GLN A 226 5.57 -37.34 49.77
N ARG A 227 6.80 -36.85 49.58
CA ARG A 227 7.08 -35.62 48.84
C ARG A 227 6.69 -35.74 47.36
N VAL A 228 7.08 -36.82 46.70
CA VAL A 228 6.72 -37.07 45.29
C VAL A 228 5.20 -37.21 45.14
N ASN A 229 4.53 -37.86 46.10
CA ASN A 229 3.09 -38.02 46.07
C ASN A 229 2.37 -36.67 46.23
N THR A 230 2.85 -35.79 47.10
CA THR A 230 2.31 -34.43 47.26
C THR A 230 2.56 -33.56 46.02
N GLU A 231 3.75 -33.62 45.42
CA GLU A 231 4.05 -32.95 44.14
C GLU A 231 3.14 -33.47 43.00
N SER A 232 2.90 -34.79 42.93
CA SER A 232 2.01 -35.42 41.94
C SER A 232 0.56 -34.94 42.06
N ILE A 233 0.03 -34.88 43.29
CA ILE A 233 -1.31 -34.34 43.57
C ILE A 233 -1.38 -32.87 43.17
N HIS A 234 -0.34 -32.08 43.45
CA HIS A 234 -0.30 -30.68 43.04
C HIS A 234 -0.33 -30.55 41.52
N HIS A 235 0.49 -31.29 40.78
CA HIS A 235 0.48 -31.27 39.32
C HIS A 235 -0.87 -31.69 38.74
N LYS A 236 -1.52 -32.69 39.35
CA LYS A 236 -2.86 -33.11 38.94
C LYS A 236 -3.89 -31.99 39.14
N ASN A 237 -3.89 -31.32 40.28
CA ASN A 237 -4.78 -30.19 40.54
C ASN A 237 -4.54 -29.03 39.57
N THR A 238 -3.28 -28.75 39.23
CA THR A 238 -2.92 -27.74 38.23
C THR A 238 -3.44 -28.12 36.83
N LEU A 239 -3.30 -29.39 36.42
CA LEU A 239 -3.85 -29.88 35.16
C LEU A 239 -5.38 -29.78 35.13
N ASP A 240 -6.05 -30.20 36.20
CA ASP A 240 -7.51 -30.16 36.29
C ASP A 240 -8.04 -28.70 36.26
N SER A 241 -7.23 -27.72 36.70
CA SER A 241 -7.52 -26.29 36.54
C SER A 241 -7.24 -25.74 35.13
N LEU A 242 -6.25 -26.27 34.41
CA LEU A 242 -5.85 -25.77 33.08
C LEU A 242 -6.75 -26.29 31.95
N ILE A 243 -7.27 -27.51 32.08
CA ILE A 243 -8.20 -28.13 31.11
C ILE A 243 -9.41 -27.24 30.77
N PRO A 244 -10.16 -26.69 31.75
CA PRO A 244 -11.28 -25.80 31.45
C PRO A 244 -10.85 -24.46 30.84
N GLN A 245 -9.66 -23.94 31.20
CA GLN A 245 -9.15 -22.72 30.58
C GLN A 245 -8.84 -22.93 29.10
N LEU A 246 -8.24 -24.07 28.74
CA LEU A 246 -7.97 -24.44 27.36
C LEU A 246 -9.26 -24.65 26.55
N SER A 247 -10.31 -25.21 27.15
CA SER A 247 -11.59 -25.38 26.45
C SER A 247 -12.29 -24.03 26.21
N THR A 248 -12.25 -23.11 27.17
CA THR A 248 -12.75 -21.74 26.98
C THR A 248 -11.96 -21.00 25.89
N LEU A 249 -10.63 -21.10 25.92
CA LEU A 249 -9.77 -20.47 24.92
C LEU A 249 -10.06 -21.01 23.51
N LYS A 250 -10.28 -22.32 23.38
CA LYS A 250 -10.64 -22.96 22.11
C LYS A 250 -11.95 -22.42 21.54
N ILE A 251 -12.98 -22.29 22.38
CA ILE A 251 -14.27 -21.74 21.96
C ILE A 251 -14.11 -20.28 21.51
N SER A 252 -13.34 -19.48 22.26
CA SER A 252 -13.05 -18.08 21.90
C SER A 252 -12.36 -17.98 20.53
N ILE A 253 -11.37 -18.84 20.26
CA ILE A 253 -10.68 -18.89 18.95
C ILE A 253 -11.64 -19.31 17.84
N GLU A 254 -12.53 -20.27 18.08
CA GLU A 254 -13.54 -20.69 17.11
C GLU A 254 -14.56 -19.56 16.79
N GLU A 255 -14.94 -18.76 17.79
CA GLU A 255 -15.80 -17.60 17.60
C GLU A 255 -15.09 -16.47 16.85
N GLU A 256 -13.85 -16.15 17.20
CA GLU A 256 -13.02 -15.17 16.48
C GLU A 256 -12.80 -15.56 15.02
N ASN A 257 -12.57 -16.85 14.72
CA ASN A 257 -12.43 -17.33 13.35
C ASN A 257 -13.71 -17.14 12.52
N LYS A 258 -14.90 -17.35 13.11
CA LYS A 258 -16.18 -17.07 12.41
C LYS A 258 -16.34 -15.58 12.09
N VAL A 259 -15.90 -14.71 12.99
CA VAL A 259 -15.91 -13.25 12.76
C VAL A 259 -14.91 -12.89 11.65
N LEU A 260 -13.71 -13.48 11.64
CA LEU A 260 -12.72 -13.29 10.58
C LEU A 260 -13.25 -13.72 9.21
N ASP A 261 -13.91 -14.87 9.11
CA ASP A 261 -14.50 -15.34 7.86
C ASP A 261 -15.56 -14.38 7.31
N SER A 262 -16.40 -13.82 8.19
CA SER A 262 -17.41 -12.85 7.78
C SER A 262 -16.81 -11.49 7.39
N ILE A 263 -15.74 -11.04 8.06
CA ILE A 263 -14.97 -9.86 7.65
C ILE A 263 -14.33 -10.07 6.28
N LYS A 264 -13.80 -11.26 6.01
CA LYS A 264 -13.14 -11.59 4.73
C LYS A 264 -14.11 -11.49 3.55
N ILE A 265 -15.33 -12.01 3.70
CA ILE A 265 -16.38 -11.87 2.68
C ILE A 265 -16.69 -10.38 2.43
N ASN A 266 -16.86 -9.59 3.50
CA ASN A 266 -17.12 -8.16 3.35
C ASN A 266 -15.96 -7.43 2.67
N GLN A 267 -14.72 -7.81 2.94
CA GLN A 267 -13.54 -7.26 2.28
C GLN A 267 -13.53 -7.57 0.78
N GLU A 268 -13.90 -8.79 0.37
CA GLU A 268 -14.01 -9.17 -1.04
C GLU A 268 -15.08 -8.35 -1.78
N VAL A 269 -16.24 -8.15 -1.15
CA VAL A 269 -17.32 -7.30 -1.70
C VAL A 269 -16.85 -5.85 -1.83
N LEU A 270 -16.23 -5.29 -0.79
CA LEU A 270 -15.70 -3.93 -0.83
C LEU A 270 -14.63 -3.75 -1.90
N GLN A 271 -13.76 -4.75 -2.09
CA GLN A 271 -12.76 -4.73 -3.14
C GLN A 271 -13.41 -4.68 -4.54
N GLN A 272 -14.46 -5.48 -4.75
CA GLN A 272 -15.22 -5.47 -6.00
C GLN A 272 -15.94 -4.13 -6.23
N ASP A 273 -16.49 -3.52 -5.18
CA ASP A 273 -17.13 -2.20 -5.26
C ASP A 273 -16.12 -1.10 -5.58
N VAL A 274 -14.92 -1.13 -4.99
CA VAL A 274 -13.83 -0.20 -5.29
C VAL A 274 -13.39 -0.33 -6.75
N GLU A 275 -13.26 -1.56 -7.27
CA GLU A 275 -12.93 -1.81 -8.67
C GLU A 275 -14.02 -1.29 -9.62
N SER A 276 -15.29 -1.55 -9.30
CA SER A 276 -16.45 -1.03 -10.05
C SER A 276 -16.48 0.50 -10.05
N MET A 277 -16.20 1.12 -8.91
CA MET A 277 -16.17 2.57 -8.77
C MET A 277 -15.00 3.18 -9.53
N GLY A 278 -13.83 2.51 -9.51
CA GLY A 278 -12.67 2.88 -10.32
C GLY A 278 -12.98 2.88 -11.82
N GLN A 279 -13.71 1.87 -12.31
CA GLN A 279 -14.18 1.82 -13.70
C GLN A 279 -15.13 2.97 -14.02
N LYS A 280 -16.15 3.22 -13.18
CA LYS A 280 -17.09 4.35 -13.36
C LYS A 280 -16.39 5.70 -13.38
N LEU A 281 -15.40 5.91 -12.51
CA LEU A 281 -14.60 7.14 -12.49
C LEU A 281 -13.78 7.31 -13.78
N ASN A 282 -13.21 6.22 -14.29
CA ASN A 282 -12.47 6.26 -15.54
C ASN A 282 -13.39 6.57 -16.74
N ASP A 283 -14.57 5.94 -16.78
CA ASP A 283 -15.59 6.24 -17.80
C ASP A 283 -16.00 7.72 -17.74
N MET A 284 -16.25 8.25 -16.55
CA MET A 284 -16.64 9.65 -16.36
C MET A 284 -15.53 10.63 -16.79
N LYS A 285 -14.25 10.30 -16.55
CA LYS A 285 -13.10 11.09 -17.04
C LYS A 285 -12.99 11.09 -18.57
N MET A 286 -13.48 10.04 -19.22
CA MET A 286 -13.41 9.87 -20.68
C MET A 286 -14.68 10.34 -21.40
N SER A 287 -15.79 10.56 -20.66
CA SER A 287 -17.05 11.02 -21.24
C SER A 287 -16.97 12.44 -21.78
N SER A 288 -17.47 12.62 -22.99
CA SER A 288 -17.70 13.93 -23.60
C SER A 288 -19.19 14.25 -23.65
N TYR A 289 -19.53 15.54 -23.68
CA TYR A 289 -20.90 16.07 -23.65
C TYR A 289 -21.17 17.05 -24.78
N ASP A 290 -20.54 16.86 -25.93
CA ASP A 290 -20.68 17.77 -27.08
C ASP A 290 -20.88 17.01 -28.40
N GLY A 291 -21.22 15.72 -28.32
CA GLY A 291 -21.35 14.82 -29.46
C GLY A 291 -20.05 14.42 -30.12
N THR A 292 -18.89 14.81 -29.57
CA THR A 292 -17.58 14.40 -30.06
C THR A 292 -16.90 13.52 -29.04
N PHE A 293 -16.34 12.39 -29.46
CA PHE A 293 -15.61 11.49 -28.56
C PHE A 293 -14.39 10.90 -29.24
N VAL A 294 -13.27 10.83 -28.51
CA VAL A 294 -12.01 10.22 -28.98
C VAL A 294 -11.71 9.01 -28.12
N TRP A 295 -11.79 7.84 -28.74
CA TRP A 295 -11.49 6.57 -28.11
C TRP A 295 -10.02 6.21 -28.32
N LYS A 296 -9.25 6.26 -27.22
CA LYS A 296 -7.92 5.66 -27.16
C LYS A 296 -8.07 4.17 -26.83
N ILE A 297 -7.60 3.32 -27.73
CA ILE A 297 -7.60 1.87 -27.57
C ILE A 297 -6.16 1.44 -27.35
N ASN A 298 -5.85 0.97 -26.14
CA ASN A 298 -4.56 0.36 -25.80
C ASN A 298 -4.55 -1.14 -26.14
N ASP A 299 -3.38 -1.78 -26.07
CA ASP A 299 -3.23 -3.24 -26.18
C ASP A 299 -3.90 -3.81 -27.44
N VAL A 300 -3.71 -3.09 -28.56
CA VAL A 300 -4.40 -3.39 -29.83
C VAL A 300 -3.99 -4.76 -30.35
N GLN A 301 -2.71 -5.13 -30.25
CA GLN A 301 -2.20 -6.41 -30.71
C GLN A 301 -2.86 -7.58 -29.96
N GLU A 302 -2.96 -7.49 -28.63
CA GLU A 302 -3.61 -8.48 -27.78
C GLU A 302 -5.10 -8.60 -28.11
N LYS A 303 -5.78 -7.46 -28.28
CA LYS A 303 -7.20 -7.42 -28.64
C LYS A 303 -7.46 -7.96 -30.05
N MET A 304 -6.54 -7.72 -31.00
CA MET A 304 -6.59 -8.31 -32.33
C MET A 304 -6.41 -9.84 -32.26
N ALA A 305 -5.43 -10.34 -31.49
CA ALA A 305 -5.23 -11.77 -31.29
C ALA A 305 -6.44 -12.44 -30.60
N ALA A 306 -7.04 -11.78 -29.60
CA ALA A 306 -8.26 -12.24 -28.95
C ALA A 306 -9.47 -12.30 -29.92
N ALA A 307 -9.57 -11.34 -30.85
CA ALA A 307 -10.59 -11.31 -31.88
C ALA A 307 -10.35 -12.35 -33.00
N GLN A 308 -9.09 -12.71 -33.26
CA GLN A 308 -8.73 -13.76 -34.21
C GLN A 308 -8.98 -15.16 -33.66
N SER A 309 -8.75 -15.36 -32.37
CA SER A 309 -9.02 -16.60 -31.64
C SER A 309 -10.47 -16.74 -31.18
N ASP A 310 -11.34 -15.77 -31.51
CA ASP A 310 -12.75 -15.71 -31.10
C ASP A 310 -12.99 -15.69 -29.59
N ARG A 311 -11.96 -15.47 -28.77
CA ARG A 311 -12.06 -15.28 -27.32
C ARG A 311 -12.85 -14.02 -26.97
N GLN A 312 -12.62 -12.94 -27.72
CA GLN A 312 -13.36 -11.69 -27.58
C GLN A 312 -13.54 -11.04 -28.96
N THR A 313 -14.72 -11.18 -29.54
CA THR A 313 -14.99 -10.78 -30.93
C THR A 313 -15.18 -9.27 -31.12
N SER A 314 -15.59 -8.56 -30.06
CA SER A 314 -15.81 -7.12 -30.10
C SER A 314 -15.50 -6.45 -28.76
N ILE A 315 -15.17 -5.17 -28.82
CA ILE A 315 -14.95 -4.30 -27.66
C ILE A 315 -15.86 -3.07 -27.73
N TYR A 316 -16.20 -2.50 -26.57
CA TYR A 316 -17.01 -1.29 -26.47
C TYR A 316 -16.18 -0.11 -25.99
N SER A 317 -16.52 1.08 -26.47
CA SER A 317 -15.98 2.31 -25.90
C SER A 317 -16.69 2.69 -24.61
N PRO A 318 -16.07 3.53 -23.76
CA PRO A 318 -16.79 4.30 -22.76
C PRO A 318 -17.97 5.08 -23.38
N PRO A 319 -19.02 5.37 -22.60
CA PRO A 319 -20.13 6.16 -23.05
C PRO A 319 -19.74 7.64 -23.25
N PHE A 320 -20.34 8.25 -24.26
CA PHE A 320 -20.27 9.68 -24.52
C PHE A 320 -21.67 10.22 -24.85
N TYR A 321 -21.81 11.54 -24.79
CA TYR A 321 -23.09 12.21 -24.79
C TYR A 321 -23.14 13.34 -25.83
N SER A 322 -24.34 13.62 -26.33
CA SER A 322 -24.56 14.77 -27.21
C SER A 322 -24.56 16.10 -26.46
N SER A 323 -25.02 16.09 -25.21
CA SER A 323 -25.03 17.20 -24.25
C SER A 323 -25.16 16.65 -22.83
N SER A 324 -25.06 17.50 -21.80
CA SER A 324 -25.29 17.11 -20.39
C SER A 324 -26.66 16.45 -20.16
N THR A 325 -27.67 16.82 -20.95
CA THR A 325 -29.03 16.26 -20.90
C THR A 325 -29.42 15.54 -22.21
N GLY A 326 -28.41 15.10 -22.97
CA GLY A 326 -28.56 14.61 -24.33
C GLY A 326 -28.63 13.08 -24.46
N TYR A 327 -28.49 12.59 -25.68
CA TYR A 327 -28.41 11.16 -25.97
C TYR A 327 -27.16 10.56 -25.34
N LYS A 328 -27.29 9.34 -24.79
CA LYS A 328 -26.16 8.51 -24.34
C LYS A 328 -25.79 7.52 -25.44
N MET A 329 -24.51 7.43 -25.78
CA MET A 329 -24.03 6.70 -26.95
C MET A 329 -22.70 6.00 -26.64
N CYS A 330 -22.38 4.93 -27.34
CA CYS A 330 -21.04 4.35 -27.35
C CYS A 330 -20.71 3.75 -28.71
N LEU A 331 -19.47 3.28 -28.87
CA LEU A 331 -18.99 2.58 -30.05
C LEU A 331 -18.79 1.10 -29.75
N ARG A 332 -19.00 0.27 -30.76
CA ARG A 332 -18.65 -1.15 -30.75
C ARG A 332 -17.71 -1.45 -31.90
N LEU A 333 -16.53 -1.95 -31.59
CA LEU A 333 -15.46 -2.24 -32.55
C LEU A 333 -15.20 -3.74 -32.65
N TYR A 334 -15.12 -4.23 -33.88
CA TYR A 334 -14.71 -5.59 -34.20
C TYR A 334 -13.39 -5.54 -34.95
N LEU A 335 -12.30 -5.79 -34.22
CA LEU A 335 -10.94 -5.73 -34.77
C LEU A 335 -10.64 -6.82 -35.81
N ASN A 336 -11.43 -7.90 -35.84
CA ASN A 336 -11.35 -8.96 -36.85
C ASN A 336 -12.61 -9.01 -37.74
N GLY A 337 -13.38 -7.93 -37.77
CA GLY A 337 -14.58 -7.76 -38.60
C GLY A 337 -15.81 -8.53 -38.13
N ASP A 338 -16.96 -8.09 -38.60
CA ASP A 338 -18.27 -8.66 -38.32
C ASP A 338 -19.04 -9.02 -39.61
N GLY A 339 -19.91 -10.02 -39.53
CA GLY A 339 -20.74 -10.46 -40.65
C GLY A 339 -19.96 -10.75 -41.93
N ASN A 340 -20.35 -10.12 -43.04
CA ASN A 340 -19.72 -10.30 -44.36
C ASN A 340 -18.34 -9.62 -44.48
N ALA A 341 -17.88 -8.89 -43.46
CA ALA A 341 -16.59 -8.22 -43.40
C ALA A 341 -15.59 -8.95 -42.47
N ARG A 342 -16.04 -10.01 -41.80
CA ARG A 342 -15.24 -10.84 -40.91
C ARG A 342 -13.95 -11.33 -41.59
N ARG A 343 -12.83 -11.25 -40.86
CA ARG A 343 -11.46 -11.59 -41.28
C ARG A 343 -10.91 -10.81 -42.47
N THR A 344 -11.61 -9.78 -42.94
CA THR A 344 -11.14 -8.95 -44.08
C THR A 344 -11.03 -7.47 -43.72
N HIS A 345 -11.91 -6.97 -42.87
CA HIS A 345 -11.94 -5.58 -42.44
C HIS A 345 -12.08 -5.48 -40.92
N VAL A 346 -11.72 -4.34 -40.36
CA VAL A 346 -12.23 -3.85 -39.09
C VAL A 346 -13.64 -3.31 -39.31
N SER A 347 -14.56 -3.67 -38.43
CA SER A 347 -15.94 -3.17 -38.44
C SER A 347 -16.17 -2.23 -37.26
N LEU A 348 -16.79 -1.08 -37.51
CA LEU A 348 -17.06 -0.07 -36.48
C LEU A 348 -18.54 0.30 -36.48
N PHE A 349 -19.16 0.18 -35.30
CA PHE A 349 -20.58 0.40 -35.12
C PHE A 349 -20.85 1.44 -34.02
N PHE A 350 -21.93 2.17 -34.20
CA PHE A 350 -22.51 3.09 -33.26
C PHE A 350 -23.60 2.35 -32.47
N VAL A 351 -23.68 2.67 -31.19
CA VAL A 351 -24.68 2.11 -30.28
C VAL A 351 -25.39 3.27 -29.57
N LEU A 352 -26.70 3.32 -29.76
CA LEU A 352 -27.57 4.19 -28.96
C LEU A 352 -27.88 3.49 -27.64
N MET A 353 -27.58 4.15 -26.53
CA MET A 353 -27.79 3.60 -25.19
C MET A 353 -28.96 4.28 -24.51
N ARG A 354 -29.57 3.61 -23.54
CA ARG A 354 -30.61 4.21 -22.71
C ARG A 354 -30.02 5.36 -21.88
N GLY A 355 -30.52 6.56 -22.12
CA GLY A 355 -30.18 7.78 -21.40
C GLY A 355 -31.18 8.09 -20.29
N GLU A 356 -30.72 8.85 -19.30
CA GLU A 356 -31.59 9.36 -18.21
C GLU A 356 -32.66 10.32 -18.73
N TYR A 357 -32.32 11.08 -19.78
CA TYR A 357 -33.16 12.13 -20.36
C TYR A 357 -33.92 11.67 -21.63
N ASP A 358 -33.94 10.37 -21.94
CA ASP A 358 -34.62 9.85 -23.15
C ASP A 358 -36.10 10.23 -23.26
N ALA A 359 -36.76 10.60 -22.15
CA ALA A 359 -38.15 11.03 -22.14
C ALA A 359 -38.39 12.40 -22.81
N ILE A 360 -37.37 13.27 -22.83
CA ILE A 360 -37.47 14.63 -23.38
C ILE A 360 -36.76 14.78 -24.72
N LEU A 361 -36.07 13.74 -25.19
CA LEU A 361 -35.34 13.74 -26.45
C LEU A 361 -36.22 13.29 -27.62
N LYS A 362 -35.90 13.80 -28.81
CA LYS A 362 -36.57 13.40 -30.06
C LYS A 362 -36.11 12.01 -30.50
N PHE A 363 -37.05 11.13 -30.84
CA PHE A 363 -36.77 9.83 -31.46
C PHE A 363 -37.62 9.64 -32.73
N PRO A 364 -37.16 8.83 -33.70
CA PRO A 364 -35.88 8.11 -33.73
C PRO A 364 -34.66 9.03 -33.91
N PHE A 365 -33.50 8.55 -33.46
CA PHE A 365 -32.21 9.24 -33.64
C PHE A 365 -31.87 9.34 -35.13
N ALA A 366 -31.63 10.55 -35.63
CA ALA A 366 -31.52 10.83 -37.08
C ALA A 366 -30.27 11.63 -37.47
N TYR A 367 -29.37 11.90 -36.53
CA TYR A 367 -28.18 12.72 -36.75
C TYR A 367 -27.07 11.90 -37.41
N LYS A 368 -26.35 12.51 -38.36
CA LYS A 368 -25.28 11.84 -39.11
C LYS A 368 -24.13 11.50 -38.16
N VAL A 369 -23.62 10.28 -38.26
CA VAL A 369 -22.50 9.78 -37.45
C VAL A 369 -21.26 9.73 -38.33
N ILE A 370 -20.19 10.38 -37.90
CA ILE A 370 -18.91 10.48 -38.61
C ILE A 370 -17.83 9.81 -37.77
N TYR A 371 -17.08 8.89 -38.37
CA TYR A 371 -15.92 8.26 -37.78
C TYR A 371 -14.63 8.79 -38.39
N CYS A 372 -13.58 8.80 -37.60
CA CYS A 372 -12.23 9.12 -38.02
C CYS A 372 -11.25 8.17 -37.31
N LEU A 373 -10.60 7.29 -38.05
CA LEU A 373 -9.43 6.57 -37.56
C LEU A 373 -8.19 7.44 -37.79
N TYR A 374 -7.52 7.80 -36.70
CA TYR A 374 -6.34 8.66 -36.75
C TYR A 374 -5.14 7.92 -37.34
N ASP A 375 -4.58 8.52 -38.39
CA ASP A 375 -3.19 8.32 -38.77
C ASP A 375 -2.29 9.04 -37.77
N GLN A 376 -1.41 8.28 -37.12
CA GLN A 376 -0.49 8.78 -36.09
C GLN A 376 0.87 9.18 -36.66
N SER A 377 1.01 9.23 -38.00
CA SER A 377 2.16 9.81 -38.69
C SER A 377 2.04 11.32 -38.86
N ASN A 378 3.15 11.96 -39.23
CA ASN A 378 3.18 13.39 -39.56
C ASN A 378 2.36 13.74 -40.81
N GLN A 379 1.91 12.75 -41.60
CA GLN A 379 1.14 12.97 -42.81
C GLN A 379 -0.36 13.19 -42.54
N GLN A 380 -0.85 12.78 -41.35
CA GLN A 380 -2.25 12.94 -40.94
C GLN A 380 -3.28 12.40 -41.96
N ASN A 381 -2.96 11.30 -42.65
CA ASN A 381 -3.83 10.63 -43.62
C ASN A 381 -4.92 9.78 -42.92
N HIS A 382 -5.77 10.47 -42.16
CA HIS A 382 -6.85 9.87 -41.39
C HIS A 382 -7.87 9.18 -42.30
N ILE A 383 -8.46 8.09 -41.83
CA ILE A 383 -9.55 7.41 -42.55
C ILE A 383 -10.87 7.91 -41.97
N ILE A 384 -11.65 8.59 -42.80
CA ILE A 384 -12.92 9.18 -42.41
C ILE A 384 -14.03 8.48 -43.18
N ASP A 385 -15.06 8.05 -42.47
CA ASP A 385 -16.27 7.50 -43.07
C ASP A 385 -17.48 7.93 -42.24
N SER A 386 -18.67 7.90 -42.83
CA SER A 386 -19.88 8.36 -42.14
C SER A 386 -21.11 7.64 -42.65
N PHE A 387 -22.13 7.57 -41.81
CA PHE A 387 -23.44 7.07 -42.22
C PHE A 387 -24.55 7.94 -41.63
N LYS A 388 -25.70 7.93 -42.30
CA LYS A 388 -26.93 8.54 -41.79
C LYS A 388 -27.82 7.43 -41.21
N PRO A 389 -28.27 7.54 -39.95
CA PRO A 389 -29.18 6.58 -39.35
C PRO A 389 -30.44 6.32 -40.19
N ASP A 390 -30.81 5.06 -40.35
CA ASP A 390 -32.11 4.69 -40.92
C ASP A 390 -33.18 4.78 -39.83
N ILE A 391 -34.05 5.79 -39.92
CA ILE A 391 -35.13 6.04 -38.96
C ILE A 391 -36.14 4.88 -38.83
N LYS A 392 -36.15 3.93 -39.77
CA LYS A 392 -37.00 2.73 -39.70
C LYS A 392 -36.33 1.59 -38.91
N SER A 393 -35.02 1.65 -38.71
CA SER A 393 -34.27 0.63 -37.99
C SER A 393 -34.54 0.71 -36.48
N ASN A 394 -34.61 -0.47 -35.85
CA ASN A 394 -34.71 -0.61 -34.40
C ASN A 394 -33.46 -0.08 -33.66
N SER A 395 -32.31 0.02 -34.34
CA SER A 395 -31.06 0.56 -33.78
C SER A 395 -31.18 2.00 -33.28
N PHE A 396 -32.08 2.79 -33.88
CA PHE A 396 -32.18 4.23 -33.63
C PHE A 396 -33.51 4.65 -32.99
N GLN A 397 -34.36 3.68 -32.65
CA GLN A 397 -35.57 3.96 -31.88
C GLN A 397 -35.21 4.30 -30.44
N ARG A 398 -36.18 4.85 -29.69
CA ARG A 398 -36.02 5.07 -28.26
C ARG A 398 -35.62 3.77 -27.55
N PRO A 399 -34.48 3.73 -26.83
CA PRO A 399 -34.01 2.53 -26.17
C PRO A 399 -35.03 1.97 -25.17
N ARG A 400 -35.23 0.65 -25.23
CA ARG A 400 -36.06 -0.11 -24.26
C ARG A 400 -35.21 -0.96 -23.32
N SER A 401 -33.99 -1.30 -23.74
CA SER A 401 -32.92 -1.96 -22.99
C SER A 401 -31.75 -1.00 -22.82
N ASP A 402 -30.72 -1.38 -22.06
CA ASP A 402 -29.54 -0.55 -21.82
C ASP A 402 -28.83 -0.10 -23.11
N MET A 403 -28.85 -0.97 -24.13
CA MET A 403 -28.29 -0.70 -25.45
C MET A 403 -29.26 -1.17 -26.54
N ASN A 404 -29.34 -0.40 -27.62
CA ASN A 404 -29.95 -0.84 -28.88
C ASN A 404 -28.99 -1.72 -29.68
N ILE A 405 -29.52 -2.34 -30.75
CA ILE A 405 -28.72 -3.10 -31.72
C ILE A 405 -27.74 -2.14 -32.40
N ALA A 406 -26.45 -2.51 -32.40
CA ALA A 406 -25.39 -1.71 -33.01
C ALA A 406 -25.60 -1.54 -34.52
N SER A 407 -25.29 -0.37 -35.06
CA SER A 407 -25.40 -0.07 -36.49
C SER A 407 -24.27 0.85 -36.95
N GLY A 408 -23.76 0.65 -38.16
CA GLY A 408 -22.53 1.32 -38.61
C GLY A 408 -21.95 0.67 -39.85
N ILE A 409 -20.63 0.60 -39.93
CA ILE A 409 -19.90 0.28 -41.16
C ILE A 409 -19.13 -1.03 -40.98
N PRO A 410 -19.63 -2.16 -41.55
CA PRO A 410 -18.94 -3.44 -41.49
C PRO A 410 -17.55 -3.41 -42.14
N LYS A 411 -17.38 -2.71 -43.26
CA LYS A 411 -16.11 -2.64 -44.01
C LYS A 411 -15.41 -1.31 -43.79
N PHE A 412 -15.18 -0.93 -42.54
CA PHE A 412 -14.64 0.40 -42.21
C PHE A 412 -13.17 0.55 -42.64
N VAL A 413 -12.30 -0.40 -42.24
CA VAL A 413 -10.88 -0.37 -42.64
C VAL A 413 -10.41 -1.76 -43.05
N PRO A 414 -9.80 -1.96 -44.24
CA PRO A 414 -9.23 -3.25 -44.60
C PRO A 414 -8.14 -3.68 -43.61
N LEU A 415 -8.15 -4.94 -43.16
CA LEU A 415 -7.16 -5.45 -42.20
C LEU A 415 -5.75 -5.38 -42.77
N THR A 416 -5.59 -5.55 -44.08
CA THR A 416 -4.30 -5.42 -44.78
C THR A 416 -3.65 -4.06 -44.56
N LYS A 417 -4.44 -2.99 -44.35
CA LYS A 417 -3.91 -1.64 -44.07
C LYS A 417 -3.36 -1.50 -42.65
N LEU A 418 -3.86 -2.30 -41.71
CA LEU A 418 -3.41 -2.33 -40.31
C LEU A 418 -2.31 -3.37 -40.06
N GLN A 419 -2.28 -4.45 -40.84
CA GLN A 419 -1.29 -5.53 -40.73
C GLN A 419 0.02 -5.24 -41.48
N ASN A 420 0.06 -4.21 -42.31
CA ASN A 420 1.27 -3.80 -43.01
C ASN A 420 2.33 -3.33 -41.99
N ASP A 421 3.60 -3.70 -42.19
CA ASP A 421 4.73 -3.25 -41.36
C ASP A 421 4.89 -1.72 -41.36
N LYS A 422 4.40 -1.05 -42.40
CA LYS A 422 4.37 0.42 -42.51
C LYS A 422 3.06 1.04 -42.00
N ASN A 423 2.23 0.31 -41.26
CA ASN A 423 0.98 0.87 -40.76
C ASN A 423 1.27 2.07 -39.85
N THR A 424 0.50 3.13 -40.01
CA THR A 424 0.65 4.36 -39.24
C THR A 424 -0.53 4.62 -38.30
N TYR A 425 -1.54 3.75 -38.34
CA TYR A 425 -2.75 3.85 -37.54
C TYR A 425 -2.61 3.21 -36.16
N ILE A 426 -1.67 2.25 -36.00
CA ILE A 426 -1.33 1.63 -34.72
C ILE A 426 0.12 2.01 -34.39
N ARG A 427 0.34 2.71 -33.28
CA ARG A 427 1.67 3.06 -32.76
C ARG A 427 1.71 2.85 -31.26
N ASP A 428 2.83 2.36 -30.76
CA ASP A 428 3.02 2.00 -29.35
C ASP A 428 1.93 1.08 -28.80
N ASN A 429 1.48 0.13 -29.63
CA ASN A 429 0.35 -0.77 -29.36
C ASN A 429 -0.98 -0.04 -29.06
N THR A 430 -1.15 1.18 -29.58
CA THR A 430 -2.36 2.00 -29.41
C THR A 430 -2.95 2.46 -30.74
N MET A 431 -4.28 2.61 -30.79
CA MET A 431 -5.00 3.23 -31.90
C MET A 431 -6.03 4.25 -31.38
N TYR A 432 -6.39 5.24 -32.20
CA TYR A 432 -7.34 6.28 -31.84
C TYR A 432 -8.47 6.38 -32.84
N ILE A 433 -9.71 6.24 -32.36
CA ILE A 433 -10.93 6.40 -33.16
C ILE A 433 -11.71 7.58 -32.63
N LYS A 434 -11.97 8.57 -33.46
CA LYS A 434 -12.90 9.66 -33.14
C LYS A 434 -14.26 9.42 -33.76
N VAL A 435 -15.29 9.72 -33.00
CA VAL A 435 -16.66 9.84 -33.48
C VAL A 435 -17.15 11.27 -33.29
N ILE A 436 -17.90 11.76 -34.27
CA ILE A 436 -18.56 13.06 -34.26
C ILE A 436 -20.00 12.84 -34.67
N ILE A 437 -20.93 13.31 -33.84
CA ILE A 437 -22.34 13.41 -34.20
C ILE A 437 -22.58 14.78 -34.80
N ASP A 438 -23.02 14.80 -36.05
CA ASP A 438 -23.33 16.02 -36.78
C ASP A 438 -24.79 16.42 -36.49
N PHE A 439 -24.94 17.42 -35.62
CA PHE A 439 -26.22 18.03 -35.25
C PHE A 439 -26.58 19.17 -36.20
N ASP A 440 -26.50 18.95 -37.51
CA ASP A 440 -26.90 19.90 -38.56
C ASP A 440 -26.30 21.32 -38.37
N ASN A 441 -25.02 21.38 -37.98
CA ASN A 441 -24.28 22.61 -37.65
C ASN A 441 -24.78 23.43 -36.44
N ILE A 442 -25.58 22.84 -35.54
CA ILE A 442 -25.96 23.48 -34.28
C ILE A 442 -24.69 23.71 -33.43
N PRO A 443 -24.44 24.95 -32.94
CA PRO A 443 -23.32 25.22 -32.04
C PRO A 443 -23.36 24.32 -30.80
N LYS A 444 -22.20 23.79 -30.38
CA LYS A 444 -22.10 22.86 -29.24
C LYS A 444 -22.71 23.42 -27.95
N THR A 445 -22.56 24.73 -27.72
CA THR A 445 -23.14 25.46 -26.57
C THR A 445 -24.67 25.46 -26.57
N MET A 446 -25.29 25.31 -27.73
CA MET A 446 -26.75 25.31 -27.91
C MET A 446 -27.35 23.91 -27.82
N LEU A 447 -26.54 22.86 -27.90
CA LEU A 447 -27.03 21.47 -27.89
C LEU A 447 -27.89 21.13 -26.66
N PRO A 448 -27.56 21.53 -25.41
CA PRO A 448 -28.43 21.27 -24.27
C PRO A 448 -29.83 21.88 -24.44
N TYR A 449 -29.90 23.10 -24.98
CA TYR A 449 -31.16 23.80 -25.23
C TYR A 449 -31.95 23.16 -26.38
N VAL A 450 -31.31 22.99 -27.54
CA VAL A 450 -31.98 22.48 -28.75
C VAL A 450 -32.49 21.06 -28.54
N LEU A 451 -31.73 20.21 -27.86
CA LEU A 451 -32.14 18.82 -27.61
C LEU A 451 -33.24 18.68 -26.56
N SER A 452 -33.44 19.67 -25.69
CA SER A 452 -34.50 19.68 -24.67
C SER A 452 -35.74 20.47 -25.09
N LEU A 453 -35.72 21.12 -26.26
CA LEU A 453 -36.91 21.79 -26.80
C LEU A 453 -38.05 20.78 -27.00
N ASN A 454 -39.24 21.18 -26.57
CA ASN A 454 -40.42 20.33 -26.67
C ASN A 454 -40.68 19.96 -28.15
N PRO A 455 -40.59 18.67 -28.52
CA PRO A 455 -40.73 18.24 -29.91
C PRO A 455 -42.15 18.43 -30.46
N GLY A 456 -43.15 18.64 -29.60
CA GLY A 456 -44.53 18.94 -29.98
C GLY A 456 -44.75 20.38 -30.44
N LEU A 457 -43.78 21.28 -30.28
CA LEU A 457 -43.86 22.64 -30.84
C LEU A 457 -43.74 22.59 -32.37
N THR A 458 -44.40 23.52 -33.07
CA THR A 458 -44.23 23.63 -34.52
C THR A 458 -42.79 24.02 -34.87
N TYR A 459 -42.32 23.62 -36.05
CA TYR A 459 -40.97 23.94 -36.50
C TYR A 459 -40.67 25.45 -36.45
N SER A 460 -41.63 26.30 -36.84
CA SER A 460 -41.47 27.76 -36.79
C SER A 460 -41.26 28.30 -35.36
N ILE A 461 -41.96 27.74 -34.37
CA ILE A 461 -41.80 28.13 -32.95
C ILE A 461 -40.44 27.66 -32.44
N GLN A 462 -40.05 26.42 -32.74
CA GLN A 462 -38.74 25.90 -32.36
C GLN A 462 -37.61 26.77 -32.93
N GLN A 463 -37.66 27.13 -34.22
CA GLN A 463 -36.64 28.01 -34.84
C GLN A 463 -36.59 29.40 -34.19
N THR A 464 -37.75 29.98 -33.88
CA THR A 464 -37.82 31.29 -33.20
C THR A 464 -37.16 31.22 -31.82
N MET A 465 -37.44 30.18 -31.05
CA MET A 465 -36.85 29.95 -29.73
C MET A 465 -35.34 29.73 -29.79
N ILE A 466 -34.87 28.92 -30.75
CA ILE A 466 -33.43 28.70 -30.99
C ILE A 466 -32.74 30.01 -31.34
N GLN A 467 -33.35 30.83 -32.20
CA GLN A 467 -32.78 32.12 -32.60
C GLN A 467 -32.73 33.11 -31.42
N GLN A 468 -33.76 33.17 -30.59
CA GLN A 468 -33.78 34.01 -29.38
C GLN A 468 -32.68 33.60 -28.39
N GLU A 469 -32.50 32.30 -28.20
CA GLU A 469 -31.46 31.78 -27.31
C GLU A 469 -30.06 32.03 -27.88
N ASN A 470 -29.84 31.88 -29.19
CA ASN A 470 -28.59 32.25 -29.84
C ASN A 470 -28.22 33.71 -29.57
N VAL A 471 -29.17 34.63 -29.77
CA VAL A 471 -28.97 36.07 -29.50
C VAL A 471 -28.68 36.32 -28.02
N ARG A 472 -29.33 35.58 -27.11
CA ARG A 472 -29.07 35.68 -25.66
C ARG A 472 -27.63 35.25 -25.32
N GLN A 473 -27.16 34.15 -25.89
CA GLN A 473 -25.80 33.64 -25.68
C GLN A 473 -24.73 34.59 -26.26
N GLU A 474 -24.96 35.14 -27.45
CA GLU A 474 -24.08 36.14 -28.06
C GLU A 474 -23.96 37.40 -27.18
N ARG A 475 -25.07 37.87 -26.60
CA ARG A 475 -25.05 38.99 -25.65
C ARG A 475 -24.29 38.67 -24.38
N LEU A 476 -24.42 37.46 -23.84
CA LEU A 476 -23.66 37.04 -22.65
C LEU A 476 -22.16 37.00 -22.93
N LEU A 477 -21.76 36.44 -24.06
CA LEU A 477 -20.36 36.40 -24.49
C LEU A 477 -19.79 37.82 -24.69
N ALA A 478 -20.56 38.72 -25.31
CA ALA A 478 -20.19 40.13 -25.48
C ALA A 478 -20.04 40.85 -24.13
N SER A 479 -20.96 40.64 -23.18
CA SER A 479 -20.86 41.22 -21.83
C SER A 479 -19.70 40.69 -21.00
N SER A 480 -19.27 39.45 -21.26
CA SER A 480 -18.11 38.84 -20.62
C SER A 480 -16.79 39.44 -21.12
N THR A 481 -16.75 39.90 -22.37
CA THR A 481 -15.56 40.50 -22.98
C THR A 481 -15.36 41.96 -22.56
N THR A 482 -16.44 42.71 -22.29
CA THR A 482 -16.37 44.09 -21.79
C THR A 482 -15.83 44.18 -20.36
N ASN A 483 -16.14 43.20 -19.49
CA ASN A 483 -15.64 43.20 -18.11
C ASN A 483 -14.13 42.94 -18.00
N ILE A 484 -13.53 42.24 -18.98
CA ILE A 484 -12.07 41.99 -19.01
C ILE A 484 -11.29 43.26 -19.40
N GLN A 485 -11.90 44.17 -20.17
CA GLN A 485 -11.27 45.47 -20.49
C GLN A 485 -11.36 46.49 -19.35
N THR A 486 -12.35 46.38 -18.45
CA THR A 486 -12.44 47.27 -17.27
C THR A 486 -11.50 46.86 -16.15
N ASP A 487 -11.15 45.58 -16.01
CA ASP A 487 -10.22 45.11 -14.95
C ASP A 487 -8.73 45.38 -15.25
N GLN A 488 -8.36 45.76 -16.47
CA GLN A 488 -6.99 46.18 -16.81
C GLN A 488 -6.74 47.69 -16.59
N LEU A 489 -7.76 48.48 -16.21
CA LEU A 489 -7.63 49.92 -15.98
C LEU A 489 -7.51 50.32 -14.49
N THR A 490 -7.51 49.35 -13.57
CA THR A 490 -7.45 49.60 -12.11
C THR A 490 -6.21 49.04 -11.39
N THR A 491 -5.16 48.65 -12.12
CA THR A 491 -3.87 48.21 -11.54
C THR A 491 -2.68 49.02 -12.05
N GLY A 492 -2.79 50.35 -11.99
CA GLY A 492 -1.70 51.27 -12.34
C GLY A 492 -1.63 52.46 -11.40
N ASN A 493 -1.20 52.24 -10.16
CA ASN A 493 -0.53 53.25 -9.31
C ASN A 493 -0.14 52.62 -7.97
N LEU A 494 1.11 52.20 -7.83
CA LEU A 494 1.84 52.03 -6.57
C LEU A 494 3.32 51.82 -6.93
N GLN A 495 4.00 52.90 -7.30
CA GLN A 495 5.45 53.03 -7.20
C GLN A 495 5.68 54.39 -6.53
N ASP A 496 6.18 54.33 -5.30
CA ASP A 496 7.09 55.28 -4.64
C ASP A 496 6.90 55.16 -3.13
N ILE A 497 7.95 54.65 -2.46
CA ILE A 497 8.48 55.01 -1.13
C ILE A 497 9.41 53.85 -0.74
N ASP A 498 10.72 54.07 -0.92
CA ASP A 498 11.75 53.48 -0.06
C ASP A 498 13.08 54.21 -0.34
N THR A 499 13.32 55.30 0.39
CA THR A 499 14.65 55.90 0.58
C THR A 499 14.77 56.42 2.01
N LEU A 500 16.01 56.34 2.55
CA LEU A 500 16.49 56.59 3.93
C LEU A 500 16.49 55.30 4.76
N SER A 501 17.63 54.78 5.24
CA SER A 501 18.86 55.42 5.69
C SER A 501 19.97 54.37 5.89
N ASN A 502 21.19 54.61 5.40
CA ASN A 502 22.42 53.98 5.91
C ASN A 502 23.69 54.65 5.35
N ILE A 503 24.22 55.63 6.08
CA ILE A 503 25.59 56.17 6.04
C ILE A 503 25.81 56.73 7.47
N SER A 504 26.89 56.57 8.21
CA SER A 504 28.12 55.75 8.20
C SER A 504 28.88 56.21 9.44
N SER A 505 29.64 55.35 10.12
CA SER A 505 30.80 55.81 10.90
C SER A 505 31.73 54.65 11.20
N GLY A 506 32.79 54.55 10.39
CA GLY A 506 34.01 53.80 10.66
C GLY A 506 35.19 54.74 10.39
N ASN A 507 35.81 55.17 11.49
CA ASN A 507 36.94 56.10 11.56
C ASN A 507 38.15 55.63 10.74
N ASN A 508 38.85 56.60 10.14
CA ASN A 508 40.28 56.51 9.87
C ASN A 508 40.98 57.76 10.41
N ILE A 509 42.19 57.53 10.89
CA ILE A 509 42.99 58.30 11.85
C ILE A 509 43.79 59.41 11.17
N ASN A 510 43.77 60.64 11.73
CA ASN A 510 44.93 61.45 12.16
C ASN A 510 44.47 62.79 12.75
#